data_AF-A0A4Y9R193-F1
#
_entry.id   AF-A0A4Y9R193-F1
#
_cell.length_a   1.000
_cell.length_b   1.000
_cell.length_c   1.000
_cell.angle_alpha   90.00
_cell.angle_beta   90.00
_cell.angle_gamma   90.00
#
_symmetry.space_group_name_H-M   'P 1'
#
loop_
_entity.id
_entity.type
_entity.pdbx_description
1 polymer ?
#
loop_
_entity_poly.entity_id
_entity_poly.type
_entity_poly.pdbx_seq_one_letter_code
_entity_poly.pdbx_strand_id
1 'polypeptide(L)'
;MEEEIEKLFQKMLDPEESEAYYFADKLGQKADEKVKDRLIELVADEDWEKAYLACRALSKTPWNEESLDAIFKVIYDRKNKLKQGAFVQILEEFDLSQRFVDIFRVYLFGNFKASTLAKDYLDQVEFEISPRTIRKAEKHWNHYLNNPEDADSLAIKRMEVEPMLLEMKELFS
;
A
#
# COMPACT_ATOMS: atom_id res chain seq x y z
N MET A 1 -4.88 -29.70 -8.76
CA MET A 1 -5.05 -28.36 -8.16
C MET A 1 -3.74 -27.90 -7.56
N GLU A 2 -3.17 -28.64 -6.61
CA GLU A 2 -1.87 -28.29 -5.99
C GLU A 2 -0.70 -28.22 -7.00
N GLU A 3 -0.60 -29.18 -7.93
CA GLU A 3 0.41 -29.14 -9.01
C GLU A 3 0.24 -27.95 -9.97
N GLU A 4 -1.00 -27.48 -10.17
CA GLU A 4 -1.27 -26.33 -11.04
C GLU A 4 -0.85 -25.03 -10.35
N ILE A 5 -1.19 -24.88 -9.08
CA ILE A 5 -0.76 -23.75 -8.23
C ILE A 5 0.76 -23.68 -8.16
N GLU A 6 1.45 -24.81 -7.96
CA GLU A 6 2.91 -24.81 -7.91
C GLU A 6 3.54 -24.38 -9.24
N LYS A 7 2.97 -24.83 -10.38
CA LYS A 7 3.41 -24.36 -11.71
C LYS A 7 3.20 -22.86 -11.87
N LEU A 8 2.10 -22.30 -11.35
CA LEU A 8 1.85 -20.85 -11.39
C LEU A 8 2.88 -20.09 -10.54
N PHE A 9 3.22 -20.57 -9.35
CA PHE A 9 4.29 -19.96 -8.54
C PHE A 9 5.64 -20.02 -9.25
N GLN A 10 6.01 -21.18 -9.82
CA GLN A 10 7.26 -21.33 -10.57
C GLN A 10 7.34 -20.34 -11.74
N LYS A 11 6.26 -20.22 -12.51
CA LYS A 11 6.19 -19.30 -13.64
C LYS A 11 6.18 -17.84 -13.24
N MET A 12 5.45 -17.49 -12.16
CA MET A 12 5.46 -16.14 -11.61
C MET A 12 6.87 -15.74 -11.14
N LEU A 13 7.65 -16.66 -10.57
CA LEU A 13 8.94 -16.38 -9.94
C LEU A 13 10.16 -16.68 -10.81
N ASP A 14 9.95 -17.07 -12.06
CA ASP A 14 11.00 -17.30 -13.04
C ASP A 14 11.47 -15.95 -13.63
N PRO A 15 12.74 -15.54 -13.41
CA PRO A 15 13.25 -14.27 -13.92
C PRO A 15 13.26 -14.17 -15.45
N GLU A 16 13.25 -15.30 -16.16
CA GLU A 16 13.22 -15.35 -17.62
C GLU A 16 11.78 -15.39 -18.17
N GLU A 17 10.76 -15.41 -17.30
CA GLU A 17 9.37 -15.45 -17.71
C GLU A 17 8.83 -14.06 -18.04
N SER A 18 8.73 -13.79 -19.34
CA SER A 18 8.18 -12.53 -19.87
C SER A 18 6.72 -12.29 -19.47
N GLU A 19 5.97 -13.34 -19.12
CA GLU A 19 4.57 -13.26 -18.72
C GLU A 19 4.36 -13.38 -17.19
N ALA A 20 5.38 -13.14 -16.36
CA ALA A 20 5.31 -13.30 -14.90
C ALA A 20 4.09 -12.61 -14.26
N TYR A 21 3.73 -11.42 -14.75
CA TYR A 21 2.54 -10.68 -14.33
C TYR A 21 1.21 -11.40 -14.61
N TYR A 22 1.10 -12.06 -15.75
CA TYR A 22 -0.08 -12.85 -16.10
C TYR A 22 -0.22 -14.08 -15.20
N PHE A 23 0.90 -14.70 -14.84
CA PHE A 23 0.89 -15.81 -13.89
C PHE A 23 0.55 -15.37 -12.47
N ALA A 24 1.01 -14.19 -12.03
CA ALA A 24 0.59 -13.59 -10.77
C ALA A 24 -0.93 -13.38 -10.73
N ASP A 25 -1.50 -12.78 -11.78
CA ASP A 25 -2.95 -12.54 -11.85
C ASP A 25 -3.75 -13.85 -11.81
N LYS A 26 -3.31 -14.87 -12.57
CA LYS A 26 -3.91 -16.20 -12.56
C LYS A 26 -3.82 -16.90 -11.20
N LEU A 27 -2.69 -16.75 -10.52
CA LEU A 27 -2.46 -17.32 -9.21
C LEU A 27 -3.43 -16.71 -8.18
N GLY A 28 -3.59 -15.38 -8.20
CA GLY A 28 -4.54 -14.69 -7.34
C GLY A 28 -5.99 -15.11 -7.57
N GLN A 29 -6.42 -15.22 -8.83
CA GLN A 29 -7.78 -15.67 -9.19
C GLN A 29 -8.10 -17.11 -8.73
N LYS A 30 -7.07 -17.94 -8.52
CA LYS A 30 -7.20 -19.34 -8.09
C LYS A 30 -6.79 -19.55 -6.63
N ALA A 31 -6.44 -18.48 -5.92
CA ALA A 31 -5.91 -18.59 -4.57
C ALA A 31 -6.99 -19.13 -3.61
N ASP A 32 -6.58 -20.07 -2.79
CA ASP A 32 -7.27 -20.46 -1.56
C ASP A 32 -6.52 -19.89 -0.34
N GLU A 33 -6.98 -20.20 0.87
CA GLU A 33 -6.34 -19.76 2.11
C GLU A 33 -4.84 -20.08 2.18
N LYS A 34 -4.43 -21.27 1.72
CA LYS A 34 -3.02 -21.68 1.75
C LYS A 34 -2.18 -20.88 0.76
N VAL A 35 -2.71 -20.65 -0.44
CA VAL A 35 -2.06 -19.82 -1.46
C VAL A 35 -1.94 -18.37 -0.97
N LYS A 36 -3.00 -17.83 -0.36
CA LYS A 36 -2.98 -16.50 0.25
C LYS A 36 -1.90 -16.39 1.33
N ASP A 37 -1.81 -17.34 2.25
CA ASP A 37 -0.79 -17.33 3.30
C ASP A 37 0.63 -17.35 2.70
N ARG A 38 0.87 -18.21 1.70
CA ARG A 38 2.16 -18.26 0.98
C ARG A 38 2.47 -16.97 0.23
N LEU A 39 1.47 -16.32 -0.36
CA LEU A 39 1.64 -15.01 -1.01
C LEU A 39 1.97 -13.92 0.01
N ILE A 40 1.32 -13.91 1.19
CA ILE A 40 1.62 -12.97 2.28
C ILE A 40 3.06 -13.14 2.78
N GLU A 41 3.55 -14.38 2.92
CA GLU A 41 4.95 -14.64 3.24
C GLU A 41 5.89 -14.08 2.16
N LEU A 42 5.55 -14.30 0.90
CA LEU A 42 6.34 -13.86 -0.25
C LEU A 42 6.36 -12.33 -0.44
N VAL A 43 5.33 -11.62 0.03
CA VAL A 43 5.34 -10.14 0.07
C VAL A 43 6.52 -9.61 0.88
N ALA A 44 6.99 -10.34 1.89
CA ALA A 44 8.11 -9.93 2.74
C ALA A 44 9.50 -10.37 2.22
N ASP A 45 9.58 -10.98 1.03
CA ASP A 45 10.82 -11.51 0.45
C ASP A 45 11.93 -10.43 0.32
N GLU A 46 13.17 -10.87 0.26
CA GLU A 46 14.33 -9.98 0.05
C GLU A 46 14.43 -9.51 -1.40
N ASP A 47 13.93 -10.30 -2.33
CA ASP A 47 13.80 -9.94 -3.73
C ASP A 47 12.53 -9.10 -3.96
N TRP A 48 12.74 -7.80 -4.18
CA TRP A 48 11.64 -6.84 -4.33
C TRP A 48 10.75 -7.15 -5.54
N GLU A 49 11.25 -7.81 -6.58
CA GLU A 49 10.46 -8.15 -7.77
C GLU A 49 9.48 -9.27 -7.45
N LYS A 50 9.94 -10.29 -6.72
CA LYS A 50 9.08 -11.38 -6.22
C LYS A 50 8.04 -10.85 -5.24
N ALA A 51 8.47 -9.99 -4.31
CA ALA A 51 7.56 -9.32 -3.38
C ALA A 51 6.48 -8.53 -4.13
N TYR A 52 6.85 -7.76 -5.17
CA TYR A 52 5.89 -7.01 -5.97
C TYR A 52 4.90 -7.92 -6.73
N LEU A 53 5.38 -9.01 -7.32
CA LEU A 53 4.52 -10.00 -7.98
C LEU A 53 3.55 -10.67 -7.00
N ALA A 54 3.98 -10.93 -5.77
CA ALA A 54 3.10 -11.43 -4.72
C ALA A 54 2.02 -10.40 -4.34
N CYS A 55 2.37 -9.11 -4.24
CA CYS A 55 1.40 -8.03 -4.02
C CYS A 55 0.34 -8.00 -5.14
N ARG A 56 0.77 -8.15 -6.40
CA ARG A 56 -0.13 -8.19 -7.56
C ARG A 56 -1.03 -9.42 -7.54
N ALA A 57 -0.50 -10.60 -7.21
CA ALA A 57 -1.32 -11.79 -7.08
C ALA A 57 -2.39 -11.59 -5.99
N LEU A 58 -2.02 -11.03 -4.83
CA LEU A 58 -2.94 -10.72 -3.74
C LEU A 58 -4.05 -9.74 -4.13
N SER A 59 -3.78 -8.78 -5.03
CA SER A 59 -4.81 -7.85 -5.50
C SER A 59 -5.91 -8.50 -6.34
N LYS A 60 -5.67 -9.73 -6.82
CA LYS A 60 -6.68 -10.53 -7.53
C LYS A 60 -7.42 -11.51 -6.61
N THR A 61 -7.25 -11.37 -5.29
CA THR A 61 -7.90 -12.20 -4.27
C THR A 61 -8.97 -11.42 -3.50
N PRO A 62 -9.90 -12.10 -2.79
CA PRO A 62 -10.90 -11.41 -1.96
C PRO A 62 -10.37 -10.92 -0.59
N TRP A 63 -9.14 -11.28 -0.18
CA TRP A 63 -8.60 -10.95 1.15
C TRP A 63 -7.97 -9.55 1.19
N ASN A 64 -8.80 -8.52 0.98
CA ASN A 64 -8.35 -7.11 0.88
C ASN A 64 -7.53 -6.67 2.10
N GLU A 65 -8.07 -6.87 3.31
CA GLU A 65 -7.47 -6.36 4.54
C GLU A 65 -6.17 -7.05 4.92
N GLU A 66 -6.11 -8.38 4.83
CA GLU A 66 -4.88 -9.13 5.12
C GLU A 66 -3.77 -8.81 4.11
N SER A 67 -4.15 -8.61 2.85
CA SER A 67 -3.23 -8.22 1.79
C SER A 67 -2.67 -6.82 2.04
N LEU A 68 -3.53 -5.85 2.32
CA LEU A 68 -3.11 -4.48 2.62
C LEU A 68 -2.25 -4.42 3.87
N ASP A 69 -2.56 -5.19 4.92
CA ASP A 69 -1.73 -5.29 6.12
C ASP A 69 -0.31 -5.80 5.80
N ALA A 70 -0.16 -6.76 4.90
CA ALA A 70 1.14 -7.25 4.45
C ALA A 70 1.87 -6.19 3.60
N ILE A 71 1.18 -5.59 2.63
CA ILE A 71 1.77 -4.63 1.68
C ILE A 71 2.22 -3.36 2.41
N PHE A 72 1.44 -2.82 3.34
CA PHE A 72 1.84 -1.64 4.11
C PHE A 72 3.08 -1.89 4.97
N LYS A 73 3.25 -3.09 5.53
CA LYS A 73 4.50 -3.43 6.25
C LYS A 73 5.72 -3.28 5.34
N VAL A 74 5.61 -3.75 4.10
CA VAL A 74 6.67 -3.68 3.09
C VAL A 74 6.91 -2.26 2.61
N ILE A 75 5.85 -1.45 2.42
CA ILE A 75 5.96 -0.02 2.11
C ILE A 75 6.75 0.69 3.22
N TYR A 76 6.50 0.39 4.49
CA TYR A 76 7.20 1.03 5.60
C TYR A 76 8.58 0.47 5.91
N ASP A 77 8.98 -0.63 5.28
CA ASP A 77 10.30 -1.19 5.46
C ASP A 77 11.37 -0.27 4.84
N ARG A 78 12.38 0.06 5.62
CA ARG A 78 13.51 0.89 5.20
C ARG A 78 14.29 0.25 4.04
N LYS A 79 14.36 -1.09 3.98
CA LYS A 79 15.03 -1.79 2.86
C LYS A 79 14.40 -1.44 1.51
N ASN A 80 13.10 -1.15 1.52
CA ASN A 80 12.33 -0.82 0.33
C ASN A 80 12.20 0.68 0.05
N LYS A 81 12.91 1.58 0.77
CA LYS A 81 12.73 3.04 0.62
C LYS A 81 12.89 3.52 -0.84
N LEU A 82 13.76 2.91 -1.64
CA LEU A 82 13.92 3.23 -3.06
C LEU A 82 12.82 2.65 -3.97
N LYS A 83 12.16 1.58 -3.53
CA LYS A 83 11.11 0.85 -4.26
C LYS A 83 9.70 1.13 -3.73
N GLN A 84 9.56 1.94 -2.67
CA GLN A 84 8.28 2.28 -2.03
C GLN A 84 7.21 2.67 -3.04
N GLY A 85 7.54 3.52 -4.00
CA GLY A 85 6.59 3.97 -5.01
C GLY A 85 6.03 2.85 -5.90
N ALA A 86 6.73 1.72 -6.08
CA ALA A 86 6.19 0.55 -6.78
C ALA A 86 5.14 -0.16 -5.91
N PHE A 87 5.44 -0.39 -4.64
CA PHE A 87 4.49 -1.00 -3.70
C PHE A 87 3.28 -0.11 -3.43
N VAL A 88 3.42 1.22 -3.45
CA VAL A 88 2.28 2.15 -3.34
C VAL A 88 1.44 2.16 -4.62
N GLN A 89 2.05 1.97 -5.79
CA GLN A 89 1.31 1.91 -7.05
C GLN A 89 0.34 0.74 -7.08
N ILE A 90 0.72 -0.45 -6.57
CA ILE A 90 -0.18 -1.61 -6.59
C ILE A 90 -1.44 -1.42 -5.73
N LEU A 91 -1.46 -0.43 -4.83
CA LEU A 91 -2.63 -0.11 -4.01
C LEU A 91 -3.83 0.35 -4.85
N GLU A 92 -3.62 0.78 -6.10
CA GLU A 92 -4.70 1.12 -7.05
C GLU A 92 -5.63 -0.06 -7.36
N GLU A 93 -5.15 -1.29 -7.13
CA GLU A 93 -5.89 -2.53 -7.36
C GLU A 93 -6.69 -2.99 -6.13
N PHE A 94 -6.64 -2.25 -5.02
CA PHE A 94 -7.29 -2.60 -3.75
C PHE A 94 -8.39 -1.60 -3.38
N ASP A 95 -9.32 -2.05 -2.54
CA ASP A 95 -10.24 -1.14 -1.86
C ASP A 95 -9.50 -0.45 -0.69
N LEU A 96 -9.32 0.85 -0.79
CA LEU A 96 -8.60 1.67 0.18
C LEU A 96 -9.52 2.43 1.14
N SER A 97 -10.85 2.26 1.05
CA SER A 97 -11.84 3.04 1.82
C SER A 97 -11.58 3.06 3.33
N GLN A 98 -11.06 1.97 3.90
CA GLN A 98 -10.71 1.84 5.33
C GLN A 98 -9.28 2.28 5.68
N ARG A 99 -8.46 2.62 4.68
CA ARG A 99 -6.99 2.77 4.81
C ARG A 99 -6.51 4.21 4.82
N PHE A 100 -7.39 5.19 5.08
CA PHE A 100 -7.03 6.61 5.14
C PHE A 100 -5.74 6.87 5.95
N VAL A 101 -5.65 6.35 7.18
CA VAL A 101 -4.48 6.61 8.05
C VAL A 101 -3.21 6.02 7.46
N ASP A 102 -3.29 4.86 6.82
CA ASP A 102 -2.13 4.22 6.20
C ASP A 102 -1.69 4.99 4.95
N ILE A 103 -2.61 5.40 4.08
CA ILE A 103 -2.29 6.24 2.91
C ILE A 103 -1.73 7.60 3.36
N PHE A 104 -2.37 8.23 4.34
CA PHE A 104 -1.93 9.51 4.90
C PHE A 104 -0.50 9.46 5.44
N ARG A 105 -0.12 8.36 6.10
CA ARG A 105 1.25 8.14 6.56
C ARG A 105 2.23 7.95 5.39
N VAL A 106 1.85 7.26 4.32
CA VAL A 106 2.68 7.16 3.10
C VAL A 106 2.88 8.55 2.49
N TYR A 107 1.82 9.36 2.43
CA TYR A 107 1.90 10.73 1.95
C TYR A 107 2.86 11.59 2.79
N LEU A 108 2.85 11.44 4.13
CA LEU A 108 3.74 12.19 5.00
C LEU A 108 5.21 11.72 4.95
N PHE A 109 5.47 10.42 4.90
CA PHE A 109 6.81 9.86 5.16
C PHE A 109 7.39 9.01 4.02
N GLY A 110 6.63 8.82 2.93
CA GLY A 110 7.04 8.08 1.75
C GLY A 110 8.09 8.84 0.93
N ASN A 111 8.85 8.12 0.11
CA ASN A 111 9.69 8.78 -0.90
C ASN A 111 8.85 9.63 -1.88
N PHE A 112 9.48 10.46 -2.71
CA PHE A 112 8.76 11.35 -3.63
C PHE A 112 7.64 10.67 -4.45
N LYS A 113 7.92 9.52 -5.09
CA LYS A 113 6.92 8.78 -5.88
C LYS A 113 5.78 8.25 -5.00
N ALA A 114 6.11 7.63 -3.88
CA ALA A 114 5.14 7.11 -2.91
C ALA A 114 4.25 8.21 -2.34
N SER A 115 4.86 9.35 -1.99
CA SER A 115 4.17 10.52 -1.45
C SER A 115 3.19 11.10 -2.46
N THR A 116 3.59 11.21 -3.74
CA THR A 116 2.75 11.70 -4.83
C THR A 116 1.54 10.79 -5.05
N LEU A 117 1.76 9.47 -5.23
CA LEU A 117 0.67 8.51 -5.42
C LEU A 117 -0.29 8.48 -4.22
N ALA A 118 0.24 8.54 -3.00
CA ALA A 118 -0.59 8.60 -1.80
C ALA A 118 -1.44 9.87 -1.75
N LYS A 119 -0.95 11.01 -2.27
CA LYS A 119 -1.77 12.23 -2.40
C LYS A 119 -2.93 12.00 -3.37
N ASP A 120 -2.65 11.40 -4.53
CA ASP A 120 -3.69 11.10 -5.51
C ASP A 120 -4.79 10.21 -4.91
N TYR A 121 -4.41 9.20 -4.12
CA TYR A 121 -5.38 8.36 -3.42
C TYR A 121 -6.16 9.13 -2.35
N LEU A 122 -5.50 10.02 -1.58
CA LEU A 122 -6.19 10.86 -0.58
C LEU A 122 -7.25 11.77 -1.21
N ASP A 123 -7.04 12.17 -2.47
CA ASP A 123 -7.95 13.08 -3.19
C ASP A 123 -9.08 12.35 -3.92
N GLN A 124 -8.85 11.10 -4.34
CA GLN A 124 -9.77 10.38 -5.23
C GLN A 124 -10.59 9.30 -4.51
N VAL A 125 -10.07 8.70 -3.45
CA VAL A 125 -10.75 7.62 -2.73
C VAL A 125 -11.76 8.21 -1.76
N GLU A 126 -12.99 7.69 -1.77
CA GLU A 126 -13.97 7.97 -0.73
C GLU A 126 -13.65 7.12 0.51
N PHE A 127 -13.10 7.76 1.55
CA PHE A 127 -12.70 7.07 2.76
C PHE A 127 -13.82 7.04 3.81
N GLU A 128 -13.92 5.94 4.53
CA GLU A 128 -14.72 5.84 5.73
C GLU A 128 -14.01 6.54 6.89
N ILE A 129 -14.35 7.82 7.09
CA ILE A 129 -13.80 8.61 8.17
C ILE A 129 -14.58 8.33 9.46
N SER A 130 -13.84 8.21 10.56
CA SER A 130 -14.40 8.15 11.92
C SER A 130 -13.66 9.12 12.83
N PRO A 131 -14.21 9.48 14.01
CA PRO A 131 -13.48 10.23 15.01
C PRO A 131 -12.16 9.57 15.44
N ARG A 132 -12.03 8.24 15.31
CA ARG A 132 -10.78 7.53 15.58
C ARG A 132 -9.76 7.74 14.46
N THR A 133 -10.20 7.76 13.21
CA THR A 133 -9.38 8.04 12.02
C THR A 133 -8.74 9.42 12.14
N ILE A 134 -9.53 10.45 12.47
CA ILE A 134 -9.07 11.84 12.64
C ILE A 134 -7.98 11.93 13.71
N ARG A 135 -8.23 11.39 14.92
CA ARG A 135 -7.25 11.43 16.02
C ARG A 135 -5.92 10.76 15.65
N LYS A 136 -5.97 9.66 14.88
CA LYS A 136 -4.76 8.99 14.39
C LYS A 136 -4.03 9.85 13.35
N ALA A 137 -4.75 10.45 12.40
CA ALA A 137 -4.18 11.33 11.39
C ALA A 137 -3.50 12.55 12.03
N GLU A 138 -4.17 13.22 12.98
CA GLU A 138 -3.59 14.32 13.75
C GLU A 138 -2.32 13.92 14.49
N LYS A 139 -2.28 12.72 15.07
CA LYS A 139 -1.07 12.20 15.72
C LYS A 139 0.09 12.09 14.74
N HIS A 140 -0.15 11.57 13.53
CA HIS A 140 0.89 11.46 12.51
C HIS A 140 1.30 12.81 11.95
N TRP A 141 0.35 13.74 11.78
CA TRP A 141 0.63 15.10 11.37
C TRP A 141 1.51 15.83 12.40
N ASN A 142 1.16 15.75 13.68
CA ASN A 142 1.98 16.31 14.76
C ASN A 142 3.38 15.70 14.80
N HIS A 143 3.52 14.40 14.51
CA HIS A 143 4.85 13.80 14.40
C HIS A 143 5.65 14.39 13.24
N TYR A 144 5.02 14.57 12.06
CA TYR A 144 5.66 15.18 10.89
C TYR A 144 6.05 16.63 11.14
N LEU A 145 5.19 17.45 11.77
CA LEU A 145 5.49 18.84 12.13
C LEU A 145 6.77 18.99 12.96
N ASN A 146 7.06 18.00 13.80
CA ASN A 146 8.25 17.98 14.64
C ASN A 146 9.48 17.34 13.94
N ASN A 147 9.27 16.65 12.82
CA ASN A 147 10.31 15.91 12.09
C ASN A 147 10.10 16.01 10.57
N PRO A 148 10.07 17.22 9.98
CA PRO A 148 9.89 17.37 8.55
C PRO A 148 11.13 16.89 7.79
N GLU A 149 10.95 16.43 6.55
CA GLU A 149 12.07 16.07 5.67
C GLU A 149 12.92 17.32 5.35
N ASP A 150 12.24 18.42 5.00
CA ASP A 150 12.82 19.74 4.77
C ASP A 150 11.75 20.85 4.93
N ALA A 151 12.18 22.11 4.93
CA ALA A 151 11.30 23.25 5.17
C ALA A 151 10.29 23.50 4.03
N ASP A 152 10.68 23.26 2.78
CA ASP A 152 9.80 23.49 1.62
C ASP A 152 8.72 22.41 1.58
N SER A 153 9.10 21.15 1.79
CA SER A 153 8.19 20.02 1.97
C SER A 153 7.19 20.28 3.10
N LEU A 154 7.64 20.81 4.24
CA LEU A 154 6.75 21.16 5.36
C LEU A 154 5.70 22.20 4.96
N ALA A 155 6.09 23.25 4.22
CA ALA A 155 5.17 24.29 3.79
C ALA A 155 4.08 23.72 2.87
N ILE A 156 4.45 22.90 1.88
CA ILE A 156 3.52 22.24 0.96
C ILE A 156 2.57 21.31 1.74
N LYS A 157 3.12 20.41 2.57
CA LYS A 157 2.31 19.48 3.38
C LYS A 157 1.35 20.23 4.29
N ARG A 158 1.76 21.36 4.88
CA ARG A 158 0.88 22.16 5.73
C ARG A 158 -0.33 22.70 4.95
N MET A 159 -0.10 23.25 3.76
CA MET A 159 -1.16 23.78 2.89
C MET A 159 -2.17 22.71 2.47
N GLU A 160 -1.75 21.45 2.36
CA GLU A 160 -2.61 20.34 1.93
C GLU A 160 -3.28 19.61 3.12
N VAL A 161 -2.55 19.40 4.23
CA VAL A 161 -3.01 18.59 5.37
C VAL A 161 -3.94 19.35 6.30
N GLU A 162 -3.66 20.61 6.61
CA GLU A 162 -4.46 21.35 7.59
C GLU A 162 -5.92 21.53 7.13
N PRO A 163 -6.20 21.92 5.86
CA PRO A 163 -7.57 21.95 5.34
C PRO A 163 -8.24 20.57 5.35
N MET A 164 -7.54 19.53 4.89
CA MET A 164 -8.04 18.15 4.89
C MET A 164 -8.48 17.70 6.29
N LEU A 165 -7.65 17.92 7.32
CA LEU A 165 -8.00 17.56 8.70
C LEU A 165 -9.14 18.40 9.27
N LEU A 166 -9.29 19.65 8.83
CA LEU A 166 -10.42 20.51 9.21
C LEU A 166 -11.72 19.97 8.62
N GLU A 167 -11.76 19.73 7.31
CA GLU A 167 -12.93 19.17 6.60
C GLU A 167 -13.37 17.84 7.22
N MET A 168 -12.42 16.95 7.53
CA MET A 168 -12.73 15.68 8.20
C MET A 168 -13.39 15.87 9.58
N LYS A 169 -13.03 16.91 10.34
CA LYS A 169 -13.63 17.21 11.65
C LYS A 169 -15.03 17.77 11.52
N GLU A 170 -15.26 18.58 10.49
CA GLU A 170 -16.56 19.18 10.22
C GLU A 170 -17.63 18.13 9.91
N LEU A 171 -17.24 16.95 9.39
CA LEU A 171 -18.15 15.80 9.21
C LEU A 171 -18.80 15.31 10.52
N PHE A 172 -18.23 15.63 11.69
CA PHE A 172 -18.71 15.19 13.01
C PHE A 172 -19.04 16.34 13.95
N SER A 173 -19.10 17.56 13.43
CA SER A 173 -19.39 18.79 14.19
C SER A 173 -20.88 19.13 14.22
#